data_AF-A8U4Q2-F1
#
_entry.id   AF-A8U4Q2-F1
#
_cell.length_a   1.000
_cell.length_b   1.000
_cell.length_c   1.000
_cell.angle_alpha   90.00
_cell.angle_beta   90.00
_cell.angle_gamma   90.00
#
_symmetry.space_group_name_H-M   'P 1'
#
loop_
_entity.id
_entity.type
_entity.pdbx_description
1 polymer ?
#
loop_
_entity_poly.entity_id
_entity_poly.type
_entity_poly.pdbx_seq_one_letter_code
_entity_poly.pdbx_strand_id
1 'polypeptide(L)'
;MLPTLLLARLLAFTQAGTADDDLPAIIAQARAGLGNSAYESLRPVLLRCDLLANRLDAMRADFVGSDDDRLALDGTMAFLEGRNDAALALYRDALKARRKRLGKRKLFLPDEHGMFFLLALLRANDAALHAELQTGIEAALFELPEVANSAGWRAIQAMLWMAQGLEVKAQAEVMQLLHYGSPGPFGDACVALAEYAVDPALSRRRAGALDAAFQTLATAAPLAARVLAEILAAIESDPKPYLTWLDTPAAACGVTFTRLIAVRQPWERALESLDALLDTRATKATAAKAPRRSKRLA
;
A
#
# COMPACT_ATOMS: atom_id res chain seq x y z
N MET A 1 -23.46 10.58 22.40
CA MET A 1 -23.32 9.15 22.07
C MET A 1 -22.24 8.55 22.97
N LEU A 2 -22.38 7.30 23.43
CA LEU A 2 -21.35 6.69 24.30
C LEU A 2 -20.04 6.49 23.50
N PRO A 3 -18.85 6.67 24.11
CA PRO A 3 -17.56 6.50 23.42
C PRO A 3 -17.40 5.14 22.74
N THR A 4 -17.93 4.09 23.35
CA THR A 4 -17.91 2.72 22.80
C THR A 4 -18.70 2.59 21.49
N LEU A 5 -19.84 3.29 21.38
CA LEU A 5 -20.64 3.29 20.16
C LEU A 5 -19.97 4.12 19.07
N LEU A 6 -19.33 5.24 19.43
CA LEU A 6 -18.52 6.04 18.50
C LEU A 6 -17.36 5.19 17.95
N LEU A 7 -16.65 4.48 18.84
CA LEU A 7 -15.56 3.57 18.44
C LEU A 7 -16.06 2.52 17.45
N ALA A 8 -17.17 1.84 17.75
CA ALA A 8 -17.71 0.80 16.88
C ALA A 8 -18.03 1.32 15.46
N ARG A 9 -18.62 2.52 15.35
CA ARG A 9 -18.96 3.12 14.05
C ARG A 9 -17.73 3.59 13.28
N LEU A 10 -16.74 4.18 13.95
CA LEU A 10 -15.47 4.56 13.33
C LEU A 10 -14.67 3.32 12.88
N LEU A 11 -14.72 2.23 13.65
CA LEU A 11 -14.12 0.95 13.25
C LEU A 11 -14.87 0.34 12.06
N ALA A 12 -16.20 0.37 12.04
CA ALA A 12 -16.99 -0.09 10.89
C ALA A 12 -16.59 0.65 9.60
N PHE A 13 -16.44 1.98 9.66
CA PHE A 13 -15.94 2.74 8.52
C PHE A 13 -14.51 2.34 8.13
N THR A 14 -13.56 2.32 9.06
CA THR A 14 -12.14 2.04 8.76
C THR A 14 -11.86 0.58 8.38
N GLN A 15 -12.73 -0.36 8.74
CA GLN A 15 -12.55 -1.81 8.51
C GLN A 15 -13.50 -2.41 7.47
N ALA A 16 -14.65 -1.79 7.21
CA ALA A 16 -15.63 -2.28 6.25
C ALA A 16 -16.05 -1.23 5.20
N GLY A 17 -15.55 0.00 5.31
CA GLY A 17 -15.85 1.08 4.36
C GLY A 17 -17.28 1.58 4.40
N THR A 18 -18.06 1.22 5.43
CA THR A 18 -19.41 1.74 5.65
C THR A 18 -19.35 3.21 6.04
N ALA A 19 -19.51 4.10 5.06
CA ALA A 19 -19.60 5.54 5.25
C ALA A 19 -21.07 5.96 5.30
N ASP A 20 -21.63 6.03 6.52
CA ASP A 20 -22.97 6.56 6.73
C ASP A 20 -22.97 8.09 6.56
N ASP A 21 -24.12 8.68 6.19
CA ASP A 21 -24.29 10.13 5.99
C ASP A 21 -23.90 10.98 7.22
N ASP A 22 -23.94 10.39 8.41
CA ASP A 22 -23.60 11.04 9.67
C ASP A 22 -22.13 10.83 10.10
N LEU A 23 -21.30 10.14 9.31
CA LEU A 23 -19.88 9.94 9.61
C LEU A 23 -19.13 11.25 9.92
N PRO A 24 -19.33 12.37 9.21
CA PRO A 24 -18.71 13.64 9.57
C PRO A 24 -19.10 14.13 10.97
N ALA A 25 -20.38 13.97 11.34
CA ALA A 25 -20.88 14.34 12.66
C ALA A 25 -20.32 13.42 13.76
N ILE A 26 -20.18 12.13 13.49
CA ILE A 26 -19.54 11.15 14.39
C ILE A 26 -18.08 11.53 14.64
N ILE A 27 -17.32 11.82 13.58
CA ILE A 27 -15.91 12.23 13.68
C ILE A 27 -15.81 13.54 14.49
N ALA A 28 -16.67 14.53 14.22
CA ALA A 28 -16.68 15.79 14.95
C ALA A 28 -17.00 15.59 16.44
N GLN A 29 -18.00 14.75 16.76
CA GLN A 29 -18.34 14.42 18.15
C GLN A 29 -17.20 13.69 18.87
N ALA A 30 -16.58 12.72 18.22
CA ALA A 30 -15.45 11.99 18.78
C ALA A 30 -14.25 12.92 19.06
N ARG A 31 -13.93 13.83 18.13
CA ARG A 31 -12.89 14.86 18.29
C ARG A 31 -13.19 15.82 19.44
N ALA A 32 -14.44 16.29 19.56
CA ALA A 32 -14.85 17.20 20.63
C ALA A 32 -14.74 16.56 22.04
N GLY A 33 -14.78 15.24 22.12
CA GLY A 33 -14.58 14.50 23.37
C GLY A 33 -13.12 14.29 23.78
N LEU A 34 -12.15 14.52 22.88
CA LEU A 34 -10.72 14.37 23.19
C LEU A 34 -10.30 15.32 24.32
N GLY A 35 -9.40 14.88 25.20
CA GLY A 35 -9.10 15.54 26.48
C GLY A 35 -9.91 14.98 27.66
N ASN A 36 -10.98 14.23 27.39
CA ASN A 36 -11.62 13.35 28.38
C ASN A 36 -11.05 11.94 28.26
N SER A 37 -10.60 11.35 29.38
CA SER A 37 -10.01 10.01 29.42
C SER A 37 -10.90 8.92 28.83
N ALA A 38 -12.23 9.09 28.86
CA ALA A 38 -13.19 8.15 28.28
C ALA A 38 -13.16 8.12 26.73
N TYR A 39 -12.60 9.14 26.08
CA TYR A 39 -12.55 9.29 24.62
C TYR A 39 -11.14 9.10 24.05
N GLU A 40 -10.09 9.04 24.86
CA GLU A 40 -8.71 8.92 24.37
C GLU A 40 -8.46 7.63 23.58
N SER A 41 -9.22 6.57 23.84
CA SER A 41 -9.18 5.33 23.05
C SER A 41 -9.65 5.50 21.60
N LEU A 42 -10.33 6.61 21.26
CA LEU A 42 -10.76 6.93 19.90
C LEU A 42 -9.64 7.55 19.05
N ARG A 43 -8.59 8.08 19.68
CA ARG A 43 -7.52 8.80 18.97
C ARG A 43 -6.88 7.98 17.85
N PRO A 44 -6.54 6.69 18.03
CA PRO A 44 -5.96 5.88 16.95
C PRO A 44 -6.90 5.71 15.75
N VAL A 45 -8.19 5.48 15.98
CA VAL A 45 -9.15 5.31 14.87
C VAL A 45 -9.46 6.64 14.18
N LEU A 46 -9.43 7.76 14.91
CA LEU A 46 -9.55 9.11 14.33
C LEU A 46 -8.37 9.44 13.42
N LEU A 47 -7.15 9.09 13.81
CA LEU A 47 -5.97 9.24 12.95
C LEU A 47 -6.11 8.41 11.67
N ARG A 48 -6.64 7.18 11.74
CA ARG A 48 -6.93 6.39 10.55
C ARG A 48 -8.00 7.02 9.66
N CYS A 49 -9.04 7.61 10.25
CA CYS A 49 -10.04 8.37 9.49
C CYS A 49 -9.40 9.58 8.78
N ASP A 50 -8.49 10.29 9.44
CA ASP A 50 -7.78 11.42 8.84
C ASP A 50 -6.87 11.00 7.69
N LEU A 51 -6.21 9.85 7.83
CA LEU A 51 -5.39 9.27 6.78
C LEU A 51 -6.24 8.95 5.54
N LEU A 52 -7.35 8.24 5.73
CA LEU A 52 -8.29 7.92 4.65
C LEU A 52 -8.89 9.19 4.03
N ALA A 53 -9.14 10.21 4.86
CA ALA A 53 -9.63 11.53 4.46
C ALA A 53 -8.55 12.40 3.75
N ASN A 54 -7.31 11.90 3.62
CA ASN A 54 -6.14 12.64 3.12
C ASN A 54 -5.85 13.96 3.88
N ARG A 55 -6.17 14.02 5.18
CA ARG A 55 -5.96 15.19 6.06
C ARG A 55 -4.63 15.13 6.80
N LEU A 56 -3.54 15.01 6.04
CA LEU A 56 -2.23 14.69 6.60
C LEU A 56 -1.67 15.79 7.53
N ASP A 57 -1.95 17.07 7.26
CA ASP A 57 -1.55 18.17 8.15
C ASP A 57 -2.26 18.10 9.50
N ALA A 58 -3.55 17.77 9.50
CA ALA A 58 -4.32 17.57 10.73
C ALA A 58 -3.78 16.37 11.52
N MET A 59 -3.43 15.27 10.84
CA MET A 59 -2.77 14.14 11.48
C MET A 59 -1.48 14.57 12.16
N ARG A 60 -0.61 15.31 11.47
CA ARG A 60 0.68 15.73 12.02
C ARG A 60 0.53 16.58 13.28
N ALA A 61 -0.45 17.49 13.27
CA ALA A 61 -0.76 18.38 14.40
C ALA A 61 -1.35 17.63 15.60
N ASP A 62 -2.28 16.70 15.35
CA ASP A 62 -3.04 16.00 16.40
C ASP A 62 -2.36 14.70 16.87
N PHE A 63 -1.25 14.30 16.24
CA PHE A 63 -0.59 13.03 16.51
C PHE A 63 -0.01 12.97 17.93
N VAL A 64 -0.43 11.93 18.65
CA VAL A 64 0.14 11.51 19.93
C VAL A 64 0.41 10.01 19.82
N GLY A 65 1.66 9.62 19.93
CA GLY A 65 2.09 8.24 19.73
C GLY A 65 3.57 8.07 20.04
N SER A 66 4.08 6.86 19.82
CA SER A 66 5.51 6.58 19.98
C SER A 66 6.34 7.16 18.84
N ASP A 67 7.66 7.24 19.04
CA ASP A 67 8.59 7.71 18.01
C ASP A 67 8.52 6.86 16.73
N ASP A 68 8.34 5.53 16.84
CA ASP A 68 8.19 4.68 15.66
C ASP A 68 6.86 4.90 14.93
N ASP A 69 5.78 5.17 15.66
CA ASP A 69 4.50 5.52 15.05
C ASP A 69 4.61 6.90 14.35
N ARG A 70 5.37 7.86 14.90
CA ARG A 70 5.62 9.17 14.28
C ARG A 70 6.43 9.03 12.98
N LEU A 71 7.50 8.24 13.01
CA LEU A 71 8.31 7.96 11.83
C LEU A 71 7.48 7.28 10.72
N ALA A 72 6.58 6.36 11.09
CA ALA A 72 5.67 5.72 10.15
C ALA A 72 4.68 6.72 9.52
N LEU A 73 4.16 7.68 10.30
CA LEU A 73 3.33 8.77 9.79
C LEU A 73 4.12 9.66 8.82
N ASP A 74 5.31 10.10 9.20
CA ASP A 74 6.15 10.95 8.35
C ASP A 74 6.55 10.22 7.06
N GLY A 75 6.80 8.91 7.12
CA GLY A 75 7.01 8.05 5.96
C GLY A 75 5.80 8.03 5.02
N THR A 76 4.58 7.90 5.56
CA THR A 76 3.34 7.98 4.78
C THR A 76 3.15 9.33 4.12
N MET A 77 3.41 10.42 4.84
CA MET A 77 3.35 11.76 4.25
C MET A 77 4.37 11.92 3.12
N ALA A 78 5.62 11.53 3.34
CA ALA A 78 6.65 11.58 2.31
C ALA A 78 6.28 10.74 1.08
N PHE A 79 5.71 9.55 1.27
CA PHE A 79 5.24 8.71 0.17
C PHE A 79 4.16 9.42 -0.64
N LEU A 80 3.10 9.88 0.03
CA LEU A 80 1.95 10.55 -0.58
C LEU A 80 2.31 11.89 -1.23
N GLU A 81 3.34 12.59 -0.75
CA GLU A 81 3.88 13.80 -1.38
C GLU A 81 4.79 13.49 -2.59
N GLY A 82 5.03 12.21 -2.90
CA GLY A 82 5.86 11.80 -4.03
C GLY A 82 7.35 11.61 -3.70
N ARG A 83 7.79 11.86 -2.46
CA ARG A 83 9.19 11.79 -1.98
C ARG A 83 9.57 10.36 -1.57
N ASN A 84 9.60 9.43 -2.55
CA ASN A 84 9.72 7.99 -2.29
C ASN A 84 10.99 7.58 -1.50
N ASP A 85 12.15 8.12 -1.83
CA ASP A 85 13.41 7.76 -1.15
C ASP A 85 13.38 8.16 0.34
N ALA A 86 12.84 9.35 0.63
CA ALA A 86 12.65 9.81 2.00
C ALA A 86 11.65 8.93 2.74
N ALA A 87 10.56 8.52 2.07
CA ALA A 87 9.57 7.61 2.64
C ALA A 87 10.19 6.27 3.03
N LEU A 88 10.98 5.65 2.14
CA LEU A 88 11.66 4.39 2.40
C LEU A 88 12.64 4.48 3.59
N ALA A 89 13.40 5.57 3.70
CA ALA A 89 14.27 5.80 4.84
C ALA A 89 13.47 5.87 6.16
N LEU A 90 12.42 6.70 6.18
CA LEU A 90 11.56 6.89 7.36
C LEU A 90 10.87 5.59 7.79
N TYR A 91 10.36 4.79 6.85
CA TYR A 91 9.72 3.51 7.16
C TYR A 91 10.70 2.47 7.71
N ARG A 92 11.92 2.40 7.18
CA ARG A 92 12.95 1.49 7.69
C ARG A 92 13.36 1.89 9.12
N ASP A 93 13.47 3.18 9.39
CA ASP A 93 13.74 3.69 10.74
C ASP A 93 12.57 3.42 11.70
N ALA A 94 11.32 3.64 11.25
CA ALA A 94 10.12 3.30 12.00
C ALA A 94 10.10 1.80 12.37
N LEU A 95 10.33 0.93 11.39
CA LEU A 95 10.33 -0.52 11.60
C LEU A 95 11.44 -0.96 12.56
N LYS A 96 12.64 -0.37 12.45
CA LYS A 96 13.77 -0.63 13.36
C LYS A 96 13.43 -0.19 14.79
N ALA A 97 12.90 1.02 14.96
CA ALA A 97 12.50 1.56 16.26
C ALA A 97 11.38 0.71 16.89
N ARG A 98 10.38 0.31 16.11
CA ARG A 98 9.28 -0.56 16.56
C ARG A 98 9.76 -1.92 17.04
N ARG A 99 10.62 -2.59 16.27
CA ARG A 99 11.22 -3.89 16.65
C ARG A 99 12.04 -3.78 17.94
N LYS A 100 12.78 -2.68 18.11
CA LYS A 100 13.52 -2.40 19.34
C LYS A 100 12.58 -2.20 20.53
N ARG A 101 11.53 -1.40 20.38
CA ARG A 101 10.54 -1.11 21.42
C ARG A 101 9.79 -2.36 21.88
N LEU A 102 9.35 -3.19 20.93
CA LEU A 102 8.54 -4.38 21.21
C LEU A 102 9.36 -5.64 21.48
N GLY A 103 10.69 -5.61 21.29
CA GLY A 103 11.57 -6.76 21.48
C GLY A 103 11.33 -7.93 20.50
N LYS A 104 10.59 -7.71 19.41
CA LYS A 104 10.21 -8.74 18.43
C LYS A 104 10.97 -8.54 17.12
N ARG A 105 11.55 -9.64 16.59
CA ARG A 105 12.30 -9.63 15.32
C ARG A 105 11.41 -9.82 14.09
N LYS A 106 10.42 -10.71 14.18
CA LYS A 106 9.42 -10.99 13.13
C LYS A 106 8.19 -10.11 13.37
N LEU A 107 8.32 -8.84 13.03
CA LEU A 107 7.27 -7.83 13.21
C LEU A 107 7.35 -6.84 12.04
N PHE A 108 6.20 -6.35 11.60
CA PHE A 108 6.08 -5.33 10.56
C PHE A 108 5.37 -4.06 11.07
N LEU A 109 5.29 -3.04 10.21
CA LEU A 109 4.46 -1.88 10.49
C LEU A 109 2.98 -2.27 10.32
N PRO A 110 2.09 -1.86 11.25
CA PRO A 110 0.68 -2.23 11.20
C PRO A 110 -0.09 -1.40 10.17
N ASP A 111 -1.31 -1.87 9.88
CA ASP A 111 -2.36 -1.13 9.20
C ASP A 111 -1.93 -0.46 7.88
N GLU A 112 -2.49 0.71 7.56
CA GLU A 112 -2.22 1.43 6.31
C GLU A 112 -0.76 1.88 6.20
N HIS A 113 -0.09 2.19 7.30
CA HIS A 113 1.33 2.60 7.27
C HIS A 113 2.23 1.52 6.70
N GLY A 114 2.03 0.26 7.10
CA GLY A 114 2.81 -0.83 6.52
C GLY A 114 2.40 -1.12 5.07
N MET A 115 1.12 -0.97 4.69
CA MET A 115 0.72 -1.07 3.28
C MET A 115 1.42 0.01 2.42
N PHE A 116 1.45 1.26 2.85
CA PHE A 116 2.16 2.34 2.14
C PHE A 116 3.67 2.09 2.06
N PHE A 117 4.29 1.51 3.09
CA PHE A 117 5.69 1.12 3.02
C PHE A 117 5.93 0.07 1.91
N LEU A 118 5.09 -0.96 1.82
CA LEU A 118 5.21 -1.96 0.75
C LEU A 118 4.92 -1.37 -0.64
N LEU A 119 3.96 -0.45 -0.75
CA LEU A 119 3.70 0.29 -2.00
C LEU A 119 4.89 1.19 -2.38
N ALA A 120 5.59 1.78 -1.41
CA ALA A 120 6.82 2.55 -1.66
C ALA A 120 7.98 1.67 -2.16
N LEU A 121 8.09 0.44 -1.65
CA LEU A 121 9.05 -0.55 -2.15
C LEU A 121 8.69 -0.99 -3.58
N LEU A 122 7.41 -1.23 -3.88
CA LEU A 122 6.96 -1.50 -5.25
C LEU A 122 7.28 -0.34 -6.19
N ARG A 123 6.98 0.89 -5.78
CA ARG A 123 7.23 2.10 -6.57
C ARG A 123 8.69 2.31 -6.95
N ALA A 124 9.62 1.89 -6.08
CA ALA A 124 11.04 1.98 -6.36
C ALA A 124 11.45 1.13 -7.57
N ASN A 125 10.63 0.13 -7.94
CA ASN A 125 10.81 -0.71 -9.12
C ASN A 125 12.22 -1.31 -9.22
N ASP A 126 12.77 -1.70 -8.07
CA ASP A 126 14.12 -2.25 -7.92
C ASP A 126 14.02 -3.72 -7.46
N ALA A 127 14.52 -4.63 -8.31
CA ALA A 127 14.53 -6.06 -8.02
C ALA A 127 15.33 -6.41 -6.74
N ALA A 128 16.31 -5.59 -6.35
CA ALA A 128 17.04 -5.77 -5.09
C ALA A 128 16.15 -5.63 -3.85
N LEU A 129 15.01 -4.94 -3.97
CA LEU A 129 14.06 -4.72 -2.88
C LEU A 129 12.97 -5.81 -2.78
N HIS A 130 12.89 -6.71 -3.76
CA HIS A 130 11.86 -7.76 -3.78
C HIS A 130 11.91 -8.67 -2.54
N ALA A 131 13.10 -8.97 -2.03
CA ALA A 131 13.24 -9.79 -0.82
C ALA A 131 12.77 -9.06 0.45
N GLU A 132 13.01 -7.75 0.55
CA GLU A 132 12.52 -6.91 1.64
C GLU A 132 10.99 -6.83 1.62
N LEU A 133 10.42 -6.58 0.44
CA LEU A 133 8.97 -6.54 0.21
C LEU A 133 8.30 -7.87 0.57
N GLN A 134 8.84 -9.00 0.10
CA GLN A 134 8.34 -10.34 0.43
C GLN A 134 8.39 -10.62 1.94
N THR A 135 9.52 -10.29 2.59
CA THR A 135 9.69 -10.47 4.04
C THR A 135 8.70 -9.59 4.82
N GLY A 136 8.45 -8.36 4.35
CA GLY A 136 7.48 -7.46 4.94
C GLY A 136 6.06 -8.00 4.87
N ILE A 137 5.64 -8.52 3.70
CA ILE A 137 4.33 -9.15 3.51
C ILE A 137 4.17 -10.36 4.43
N GLU A 138 5.15 -11.27 4.46
CA GLU A 138 5.11 -12.46 5.32
C GLU A 138 5.02 -12.10 6.81
N ALA A 139 5.77 -11.09 7.25
CA ALA A 139 5.70 -10.60 8.62
C ALA A 139 4.33 -9.97 8.93
N ALA A 140 3.77 -9.18 8.02
CA ALA A 140 2.45 -8.58 8.20
C ALA A 140 1.33 -9.64 8.26
N LEU A 141 1.31 -10.59 7.32
CA LEU A 141 0.33 -11.68 7.28
C LEU A 141 0.45 -12.62 8.48
N PHE A 142 1.65 -12.82 9.01
CA PHE A 142 1.86 -13.62 10.22
C PHE A 142 1.27 -12.97 11.49
N GLU A 143 1.22 -11.64 11.56
CA GLU A 143 0.68 -10.90 12.71
C GLU A 143 -0.84 -10.72 12.65
N LEU A 144 -1.47 -10.91 11.49
CA LEU A 144 -2.90 -10.73 11.29
C LEU A 144 -3.69 -11.99 11.70
N PRO A 145 -4.79 -11.85 12.44
CA PRO A 145 -5.82 -12.89 12.50
C PRO A 145 -6.32 -13.21 11.08
N GLU A 146 -6.61 -14.48 10.76
CA GLU A 146 -7.07 -14.91 9.42
C GLU A 146 -8.26 -14.09 8.87
N VAL A 147 -9.08 -13.52 9.77
CA VAL A 147 -10.30 -12.75 9.47
C VAL A 147 -10.05 -11.24 9.29
N ALA A 148 -8.88 -10.71 9.66
CA ALA A 148 -8.61 -9.28 9.66
C ALA A 148 -7.77 -8.84 8.45
N ASN A 149 -8.30 -7.89 7.66
CA ASN A 149 -7.58 -7.00 6.75
C ASN A 149 -6.49 -7.59 5.83
N SER A 150 -6.51 -8.89 5.54
CA SER A 150 -5.46 -9.57 4.78
C SER A 150 -5.48 -9.26 3.28
N ALA A 151 -6.64 -8.86 2.74
CA ALA A 151 -6.81 -8.68 1.30
C ALA A 151 -5.91 -7.58 0.71
N GLY A 152 -5.73 -6.45 1.41
CA GLY A 152 -4.80 -5.39 0.97
C GLY A 152 -3.35 -5.88 0.88
N TRP A 153 -2.89 -6.64 1.88
CA TRP A 153 -1.54 -7.23 1.89
C TRP A 153 -1.37 -8.30 0.81
N ARG A 154 -2.38 -9.14 0.60
CA ARG A 154 -2.42 -10.16 -0.46
C ARG A 154 -2.49 -9.53 -1.85
N ALA A 155 -3.18 -8.40 -2.01
CA ALA A 155 -3.19 -7.63 -3.24
C ALA A 155 -1.79 -7.07 -3.55
N ILE A 156 -1.08 -6.55 -2.54
CA ILE A 156 0.31 -6.12 -2.67
C ILE A 156 1.24 -7.30 -3.02
N GLN A 157 0.98 -8.49 -2.47
CA GLN A 157 1.67 -9.72 -2.86
C GLN A 157 1.45 -10.09 -4.34
N ALA A 158 0.21 -9.98 -4.84
CA ALA A 158 -0.09 -10.21 -6.25
C ALA A 158 0.64 -9.20 -7.15
N MET A 159 0.69 -7.93 -6.73
CA MET A 159 1.45 -6.88 -7.41
C MET A 159 2.96 -7.16 -7.43
N LEU A 160 3.54 -7.69 -6.35
CA LEU A 160 4.92 -8.16 -6.35
C LEU A 160 5.13 -9.32 -7.33
N TRP A 161 4.20 -10.29 -7.38
CA TRP A 161 4.28 -11.37 -8.35
C TRP A 161 4.22 -10.86 -9.79
N MET A 162 3.42 -9.81 -10.08
CA MET A 162 3.46 -9.13 -11.38
C MET A 162 4.84 -8.53 -11.67
N ALA A 163 5.44 -7.80 -10.72
CA ALA A 163 6.79 -7.25 -10.86
C ALA A 163 7.87 -8.33 -11.08
N GLN A 164 7.66 -9.53 -10.54
CA GLN A 164 8.53 -10.70 -10.71
C GLN A 164 8.25 -11.51 -11.99
N GLY A 165 7.20 -11.15 -12.75
CA GLY A 165 6.76 -11.90 -13.94
C GLY A 165 6.03 -13.20 -13.65
N LEU A 166 5.53 -13.39 -12.42
CA LEU A 166 4.73 -14.54 -11.99
C LEU A 166 3.22 -14.28 -12.21
N GLU A 167 2.86 -13.92 -13.45
CA GLU A 167 1.53 -13.41 -13.82
C GLU A 167 0.39 -14.38 -13.50
N VAL A 168 0.57 -15.67 -13.80
CA VAL A 168 -0.44 -16.71 -13.51
C VAL A 168 -0.75 -16.79 -12.01
N LYS A 169 0.28 -16.63 -11.17
CA LYS A 169 0.13 -16.65 -9.70
C LYS A 169 -0.57 -15.40 -9.21
N ALA A 170 -0.20 -14.23 -9.74
CA ALA A 170 -0.87 -12.97 -9.45
C ALA A 170 -2.35 -12.99 -9.83
N GLN A 171 -2.68 -13.51 -11.03
CA GLN A 171 -4.05 -13.62 -11.50
C GLN A 171 -4.88 -14.57 -10.64
N ALA A 172 -4.37 -15.75 -10.32
CA ALA A 172 -5.07 -16.70 -9.45
C ALA A 172 -5.39 -16.09 -8.08
N GLU A 173 -4.46 -15.33 -7.52
CA GLU A 173 -4.63 -14.63 -6.23
C GLU A 173 -5.68 -13.53 -6.30
N VAL A 174 -5.62 -12.65 -7.31
CA VAL A 174 -6.63 -11.60 -7.52
C VAL A 174 -8.01 -12.23 -7.65
N MET A 175 -8.18 -13.29 -8.45
CA MET A 175 -9.48 -13.95 -8.59
C MET A 175 -10.03 -14.50 -7.28
N GLN A 176 -9.17 -14.98 -6.37
CA GLN A 176 -9.61 -15.36 -5.02
C GLN A 176 -10.05 -14.13 -4.21
N LEU A 177 -9.27 -13.04 -4.23
CA LEU A 177 -9.58 -11.81 -3.50
C LEU A 177 -10.92 -11.21 -3.96
N LEU A 178 -11.21 -11.25 -5.26
CA LEU A 178 -12.49 -10.79 -5.81
C LEU A 178 -13.68 -11.65 -5.39
N HIS A 179 -13.45 -12.93 -5.11
CA HIS A 179 -14.51 -13.84 -4.69
C HIS A 179 -14.90 -13.65 -3.21
N TYR A 180 -13.92 -13.46 -2.34
CA TYR A 180 -14.16 -13.41 -0.90
C TYR A 180 -14.63 -12.04 -0.40
N GLY A 181 -14.58 -11.00 -1.23
CA GLY A 181 -14.87 -9.63 -0.81
C GLY A 181 -13.82 -9.14 0.18
N SER A 182 -13.57 -7.83 0.19
CA SER A 182 -12.40 -7.27 0.85
C SER A 182 -12.80 -6.28 1.97
N PRO A 183 -11.89 -6.10 2.93
CA PRO A 183 -12.08 -5.29 4.12
C PRO A 183 -11.40 -3.92 3.98
N GLY A 184 -12.05 -2.90 4.53
CA GLY A 184 -11.54 -1.54 4.71
C GLY A 184 -11.37 -0.75 3.40
N PRO A 185 -11.69 0.55 3.36
CA PRO A 185 -11.64 1.35 2.13
C PRO A 185 -10.33 1.23 1.34
N PHE A 186 -9.18 1.29 2.04
CA PHE A 186 -7.88 1.28 1.39
C PHE A 186 -7.41 -0.14 1.01
N GLY A 187 -7.82 -1.16 1.77
CA GLY A 187 -7.56 -2.56 1.40
C GLY A 187 -8.26 -2.92 0.09
N ASP A 188 -9.52 -2.52 -0.04
CA ASP A 188 -10.32 -2.70 -1.25
C ASP A 188 -9.74 -1.95 -2.46
N ALA A 189 -9.26 -0.73 -2.22
CA ALA A 189 -8.54 0.04 -3.24
C ALA A 189 -7.26 -0.68 -3.72
N CYS A 190 -6.48 -1.29 -2.81
CA CYS A 190 -5.33 -2.11 -3.17
C CYS A 190 -5.73 -3.36 -3.98
N VAL A 191 -6.86 -4.00 -3.67
CA VAL A 191 -7.39 -5.13 -4.46
C VAL A 191 -7.77 -4.67 -5.87
N ALA A 192 -8.47 -3.54 -6.01
CA ALA A 192 -8.81 -2.97 -7.31
C ALA A 192 -7.55 -2.59 -8.12
N LEU A 193 -6.52 -2.08 -7.43
CA LEU A 193 -5.24 -1.78 -8.06
C LEU A 193 -4.50 -3.04 -8.55
N ALA A 194 -4.50 -4.11 -7.75
CA ALA A 194 -3.92 -5.38 -8.16
C ALA A 194 -4.69 -6.01 -9.32
N GLU A 195 -6.03 -5.92 -9.33
CA GLU A 195 -6.86 -6.33 -10.47
C GLU A 195 -6.47 -5.57 -11.74
N TYR A 196 -6.38 -4.25 -11.67
CA TYR A 196 -5.99 -3.41 -12.80
C TYR A 196 -4.57 -3.73 -13.29
N ALA A 197 -3.63 -3.98 -12.37
CA ALA A 197 -2.26 -4.32 -12.70
C ALA A 197 -2.13 -5.68 -13.40
N VAL A 198 -2.95 -6.66 -13.02
CA VAL A 198 -2.98 -8.00 -13.64
C VAL A 198 -3.62 -7.96 -15.02
N ASP A 199 -4.83 -7.39 -15.13
CA ASP A 199 -5.56 -7.32 -16.39
C ASP A 199 -6.58 -6.15 -16.37
N PRO A 200 -6.30 -5.04 -17.08
CA PRO A 200 -7.23 -3.92 -17.21
C PRO A 200 -8.60 -4.31 -17.80
N ALA A 201 -8.70 -5.42 -18.55
CA ALA A 201 -9.98 -5.90 -19.05
C ALA A 201 -10.88 -6.46 -17.95
N LEU A 202 -10.31 -7.03 -16.88
CA LEU A 202 -11.08 -7.42 -15.69
C LEU A 202 -11.69 -6.18 -15.03
N SER A 203 -10.89 -5.15 -14.79
CA SER A 203 -11.36 -3.89 -14.22
C SER A 203 -12.48 -3.27 -15.06
N ARG A 204 -12.36 -3.31 -16.40
CA ARG A 204 -13.41 -2.81 -17.31
C ARG A 204 -14.73 -3.56 -17.17
N ARG A 205 -14.70 -4.89 -16.94
CA ARG A 205 -15.93 -5.68 -16.69
C ARG A 205 -16.58 -5.32 -15.36
N ARG A 206 -15.80 -4.83 -14.40
CA ARG A 206 -16.26 -4.40 -13.07
C ARG A 206 -16.40 -2.88 -12.94
N ALA A 207 -16.32 -2.13 -14.03
CA ALA A 207 -16.22 -0.67 -13.97
C ALA A 207 -17.41 -0.03 -13.24
N GLY A 208 -18.64 -0.51 -13.43
CA GLY A 208 -19.81 -0.04 -12.67
C GLY A 208 -19.72 -0.29 -11.15
N ALA A 209 -19.09 -1.38 -10.71
CA ALA A 209 -18.87 -1.63 -9.29
C ALA A 209 -17.75 -0.74 -8.72
N LEU A 210 -16.71 -0.49 -9.52
CA LEU A 210 -15.63 0.43 -9.15
C LEU A 210 -16.14 1.88 -9.07
N ASP A 211 -17.01 2.31 -9.99
CA ASP A 211 -17.66 3.63 -9.93
C ASP A 211 -18.54 3.76 -8.70
N ALA A 212 -19.42 2.79 -8.40
CA ALA A 212 -20.25 2.82 -7.19
C ALA A 212 -19.41 2.93 -5.90
N ALA A 213 -18.29 2.20 -5.83
CA ALA A 213 -17.35 2.30 -4.72
C ALA A 213 -16.67 3.69 -4.69
N PHE A 214 -16.26 4.23 -5.84
CA PHE A 214 -15.71 5.57 -5.95
C PHE A 214 -16.70 6.63 -5.45
N GLN A 215 -17.95 6.63 -5.91
CA GLN A 215 -18.97 7.60 -5.48
C GLN A 215 -19.19 7.57 -3.96
N THR A 216 -19.18 6.37 -3.37
CA THR A 216 -19.32 6.19 -1.92
C THR A 216 -18.13 6.76 -1.14
N LEU A 217 -16.91 6.53 -1.65
CA LEU A 217 -15.68 6.87 -0.93
C LEU A 217 -15.14 8.28 -1.24
N ALA A 218 -15.56 8.91 -2.35
CA ALA A 218 -15.01 10.16 -2.85
C ALA A 218 -15.00 11.29 -1.81
N THR A 219 -15.98 11.29 -0.90
CA THR A 219 -16.07 12.26 0.20
C THR A 219 -15.47 11.75 1.50
N ALA A 220 -15.77 10.50 1.87
CA ALA A 220 -15.41 9.95 3.18
C ALA A 220 -13.96 9.45 3.27
N ALA A 221 -13.45 8.88 2.19
CA ALA A 221 -12.09 8.33 2.08
C ALA A 221 -11.44 8.69 0.72
N PRO A 222 -11.14 9.98 0.46
CA PRO A 222 -10.53 10.43 -0.78
C PRO A 222 -9.24 9.68 -1.13
N LEU A 223 -8.46 9.20 -0.16
CA LEU A 223 -7.24 8.46 -0.45
C LEU A 223 -7.53 7.10 -1.13
N ALA A 224 -8.55 6.39 -0.68
CA ALA A 224 -9.00 5.15 -1.31
C ALA A 224 -9.71 5.44 -2.65
N ALA A 225 -10.58 6.46 -2.66
CA ALA A 225 -11.29 6.88 -3.86
C ALA A 225 -10.34 7.33 -4.98
N ARG A 226 -9.17 7.90 -4.65
CA ARG A 226 -8.14 8.25 -5.62
C ARG A 226 -7.66 7.06 -6.43
N VAL A 227 -7.37 5.94 -5.78
CA VAL A 227 -6.94 4.72 -6.47
C VAL A 227 -8.01 4.27 -7.47
N LEU A 228 -9.28 4.29 -7.05
CA LEU A 228 -10.41 3.93 -7.91
C LEU A 228 -10.58 4.92 -9.07
N ALA A 229 -10.48 6.23 -8.81
CA ALA A 229 -10.59 7.27 -9.82
C ALA A 229 -9.47 7.17 -10.87
N GLU A 230 -8.23 6.87 -10.47
CA GLU A 230 -7.14 6.64 -11.40
C GLU A 230 -7.41 5.42 -12.30
N ILE A 231 -7.92 4.32 -11.74
CA ILE A 231 -8.29 3.11 -12.51
C ILE A 231 -9.43 3.43 -13.48
N LEU A 232 -10.51 4.06 -12.99
CA LEU A 232 -11.67 4.43 -13.80
C LEU A 232 -11.28 5.38 -14.94
N ALA A 233 -10.45 6.39 -14.66
CA ALA A 233 -9.92 7.29 -15.69
C ALA A 233 -9.10 6.56 -16.77
N ALA A 234 -8.52 5.40 -16.46
CA ALA A 234 -7.74 4.60 -17.42
C ALA A 234 -8.59 3.61 -18.24
N ILE A 235 -9.74 3.16 -17.72
CA ILE A 235 -10.54 2.07 -18.33
C ILE A 235 -11.86 2.51 -18.95
N GLU A 236 -12.45 3.61 -18.46
CA GLU A 236 -13.75 4.12 -18.88
C GLU A 236 -13.70 4.90 -20.19
N SER A 237 -14.83 4.94 -20.89
CA SER A 237 -14.94 5.68 -22.17
C SER A 237 -15.01 7.20 -21.97
N ASP A 238 -15.61 7.65 -20.86
CA ASP A 238 -15.60 9.05 -20.43
C ASP A 238 -14.81 9.19 -19.13
N PRO A 239 -13.51 9.53 -19.20
CA PRO A 239 -12.67 9.68 -18.01
C PRO A 239 -12.85 11.04 -17.31
N LYS A 240 -13.59 11.99 -17.91
CA LYS A 240 -13.62 13.39 -17.47
C LYS A 240 -14.09 13.59 -16.02
N PRO A 241 -15.13 12.88 -15.52
CA PRO A 241 -15.56 13.03 -14.13
C PRO A 241 -14.46 12.69 -13.13
N TYR A 242 -13.74 11.59 -13.37
CA TYR A 242 -12.68 11.11 -12.49
C TYR A 242 -11.44 12.00 -12.56
N LEU A 243 -11.05 12.46 -13.75
CA LEU A 243 -9.95 13.42 -13.91
C LEU A 243 -10.26 14.75 -13.20
N THR A 244 -11.48 15.26 -13.36
CA THR A 244 -11.91 16.50 -12.68
C THR A 244 -11.86 16.35 -11.16
N TRP A 245 -12.26 15.19 -10.64
CA TRP A 245 -12.17 14.92 -9.21
C TRP A 245 -10.71 14.76 -8.72
N LEU A 246 -9.85 14.13 -9.51
CA LEU A 246 -8.41 13.96 -9.21
C LEU A 246 -7.66 15.31 -9.11
N ASP A 247 -8.17 16.35 -9.76
CA ASP A 247 -7.63 17.73 -9.70
C ASP A 247 -8.09 18.50 -8.46
N THR A 248 -8.97 17.93 -7.63
CA THR A 248 -9.44 18.58 -6.39
C THR A 248 -8.39 18.53 -5.28
N PRO A 249 -8.40 19.49 -4.33
CA PRO A 249 -7.49 19.47 -3.18
C PRO A 249 -7.62 18.21 -2.31
N ALA A 250 -8.83 17.65 -2.19
CA ALA A 250 -9.08 16.44 -1.42
C ALA A 250 -8.35 15.22 -2.02
N ALA A 251 -8.23 15.18 -3.35
CA ALA A 251 -7.54 14.12 -4.07
C ALA A 251 -6.02 14.38 -4.18
N ALA A 252 -5.49 15.52 -3.73
CA ALA A 252 -4.10 15.90 -3.94
C ALA A 252 -3.12 14.84 -3.41
N CYS A 253 -2.27 14.34 -4.29
CA CYS A 253 -1.26 13.33 -3.97
C CYS A 253 -0.19 13.33 -5.08
N GLY A 254 1.08 13.28 -4.68
CA GLY A 254 2.25 13.19 -5.55
C GLY A 254 2.55 11.77 -6.06
N VAL A 255 1.62 10.82 -5.84
CA VAL A 255 1.70 9.45 -6.31
C VAL A 255 0.59 9.17 -7.31
N THR A 256 0.94 8.49 -8.39
CA THR A 256 -0.01 7.83 -9.29
C THR A 256 0.03 6.34 -8.98
N PHE A 257 -0.98 5.85 -8.26
CA PHE A 257 -1.08 4.47 -7.79
C PHE A 257 -1.10 3.46 -8.94
N THR A 258 -1.81 3.77 -10.03
CA THR A 258 -1.86 2.94 -11.24
C THR A 258 -0.51 2.77 -11.95
N ARG A 259 0.51 3.55 -11.55
CA ARG A 259 1.88 3.50 -12.10
C ARG A 259 2.92 2.96 -11.10
N LEU A 260 2.49 2.39 -9.97
CA LEU A 260 3.41 1.83 -8.97
C LEU A 260 4.21 0.63 -9.48
N ILE A 261 3.66 -0.11 -10.45
CA ILE A 261 4.33 -1.24 -11.08
C ILE A 261 4.57 -0.87 -12.54
N ALA A 262 5.83 -0.93 -12.96
CA ALA A 262 6.14 -0.97 -14.38
C ALA A 262 5.85 -2.39 -14.87
N VAL A 263 4.68 -2.62 -15.48
CA VAL A 263 4.39 -3.90 -16.15
C VAL A 263 5.30 -3.98 -17.37
N ARG A 264 6.49 -4.55 -17.16
CA ARG A 264 7.46 -4.78 -18.24
C ARG A 264 6.89 -5.78 -19.22
N GLN A 265 7.03 -5.51 -20.50
CA GLN A 265 6.56 -6.44 -21.51
C GLN A 265 7.38 -7.75 -21.43
N PRO A 266 6.79 -8.92 -21.76
CA PRO A 266 7.49 -10.20 -21.69
C PRO A 266 8.82 -10.22 -22.45
N TRP A 267 8.93 -9.46 -23.54
CA TRP A 267 10.17 -9.34 -24.32
C TRP A 267 11.27 -8.53 -23.61
N GLU A 268 10.92 -7.49 -22.84
CA GLU A 268 11.88 -6.69 -22.07
C GLU A 268 12.53 -7.54 -20.97
N ARG A 269 11.71 -8.36 -20.31
CA ARG A 269 12.17 -9.31 -19.28
C ARG A 269 13.04 -10.42 -19.89
N ALA A 270 12.65 -10.94 -21.06
CA ALA A 270 13.44 -11.93 -21.78
C ALA A 270 14.81 -11.35 -22.21
N LEU A 271 14.85 -10.09 -22.63
CA LEU A 271 16.08 -9.40 -23.03
C LEU A 271 17.03 -9.20 -21.85
N GLU A 272 16.56 -8.70 -20.71
CA GLU A 272 17.40 -8.56 -19.52
C GLU A 272 17.89 -9.91 -18.96
N SER A 273 17.04 -10.94 -19.02
CA SER A 273 17.45 -12.30 -18.65
C SER A 273 18.56 -12.82 -19.56
N LEU A 274 18.50 -12.48 -20.86
CA LEU A 274 19.58 -12.75 -21.80
C LEU A 274 20.81 -11.92 -21.49
N ASP A 275 20.69 -10.62 -21.20
CA ASP A 275 21.82 -9.76 -20.83
C ASP A 275 22.51 -10.27 -19.56
N ALA A 276 21.77 -10.63 -18.52
CA ALA A 276 22.31 -11.22 -17.30
C ALA A 276 22.99 -12.58 -17.58
N LEU A 277 22.42 -13.42 -18.45
CA LEU A 277 23.05 -14.69 -18.88
C LEU A 277 24.33 -14.46 -19.69
N LEU A 278 24.37 -13.40 -20.50
CA LEU A 278 25.52 -13.04 -21.33
C LEU A 278 26.63 -12.42 -20.48
N ASP A 279 26.30 -11.54 -19.52
CA ASP A 279 27.22 -10.95 -18.56
C ASP A 279 27.79 -12.00 -17.59
N THR A 280 26.97 -12.95 -17.13
CA THR A 280 27.46 -14.07 -16.31
C THR A 280 28.37 -15.03 -17.10
N ARG A 281 28.19 -15.17 -18.42
CA ARG A 281 29.14 -15.87 -19.29
C ARG A 281 30.43 -15.07 -19.51
N ALA A 282 30.35 -13.76 -19.67
CA ALA A 282 31.52 -12.89 -19.85
C ALA A 282 32.43 -12.87 -18.59
N THR A 283 31.82 -12.86 -17.40
CA THR A 283 32.53 -12.94 -16.11
C THR A 283 33.10 -14.34 -15.83
N LYS A 284 32.42 -15.43 -16.24
CA LYS A 284 33.00 -16.79 -16.19
C LYS A 284 34.17 -16.97 -17.17
N ALA A 285 34.11 -16.36 -18.35
CA ALA A 285 35.18 -16.45 -19.35
C ALA A 285 36.46 -15.71 -18.92
N THR A 286 36.33 -14.62 -18.16
CA THR A 286 37.49 -13.91 -17.57
C THR A 286 38.08 -14.64 -16.36
N ALA A 287 37.25 -15.27 -15.51
CA ALA A 287 37.73 -16.09 -14.39
C ALA A 287 38.49 -17.36 -14.82
N ALA A 288 38.19 -17.91 -16.00
CA ALA A 288 38.87 -19.08 -16.55
C ALA A 288 40.29 -18.81 -17.10
N LYS A 289 40.74 -17.54 -17.12
CA LYS A 289 42.05 -17.12 -17.64
C LYS A 289 43.06 -16.68 -16.57
N ALA A 290 42.88 -17.06 -15.31
CA ALA A 290 43.94 -16.88 -14.30
C ALA A 290 45.04 -17.95 -14.49
N PRO A 291 46.32 -17.57 -14.70
CA PRO A 291 47.38 -18.53 -14.96
C PRO A 291 47.73 -19.34 -13.70
N ARG A 292 47.80 -20.67 -13.87
CA ARG A 292 48.35 -21.61 -12.87
C ARG A 292 49.75 -21.14 -12.46
N ARG A 293 49.91 -20.70 -11.20
CA ARG A 293 51.23 -20.49 -10.60
C ARG A 293 52.01 -21.80 -10.62
N SER A 294 53.10 -21.83 -11.37
CA SER A 294 54.07 -22.91 -11.39
C SER A 294 54.77 -23.01 -10.04
N LYS A 295 54.80 -24.23 -9.48
CA LYS A 295 55.70 -24.59 -8.38
C LYS A 295 57.15 -24.48 -8.87
N ARG A 296 58.01 -23.82 -8.09
CA ARG A 296 59.43 -24.15 -8.05
C ARG A 296 59.91 -24.23 -6.61
N LEU A 297 60.70 -25.28 -6.38
CA LEU A 297 61.35 -25.71 -5.16
C LEU A 297 62.42 -24.73 -4.70
N ALA A 298 62.47 -24.51 -3.38
CA ALA A 298 63.69 -24.48 -2.55
C ALA A 298 63.28 -24.88 -1.14
#